data_AF-A0A9W8PEJ7-F1
#
_entry.id   AF-A0A9W8PEJ7-F1
#
_cell.length_a   1.000
_cell.length_b   1.000
_cell.length_c   1.000
_cell.angle_alpha   90.00
_cell.angle_beta   90.00
_cell.angle_gamma   90.00
#
_symmetry.space_group_name_H-M   'P 1'
#
loop_
_entity.id
_entity.type
_entity.pdbx_description
1 polymer ?
#
loop_
_entity_poly.entity_id
_entity_poly.type
_entity_poly.pdbx_seq_one_letter_code
_entity_poly.pdbx_strand_id
1 'polypeptide(L)'
;MPKKAKTRRIAPIRTVSIRRAPPSPPASQNTNTTLATSSTGIAGPESMPASTATLHADNESSKLSQQADALARMTFQVNLNAVSKIAYALQDDVKKLVLRTSENHEFRRENEERMTRMMLEVQTIKQFMTSMKDAPPATQADIERTQEEMRQTVREWHARVDGIETQVEAISNAAKQPPKPVITKPVTTKAVNPGPLTPDTLGRETRSAKKARMEADASTQGQQSIELTNSSNLSTPEGRIHEAINSTKRWNREHKVTRLKDNQYIVSYFTKQTQRDPQLASILQRTFQNRVVKNVEGKANPRGLEECSNYASWDDVTDTAAKVLIANEKKLIELLQRK
;
A
#
# COMPACT_ATOMS: atom_id res chain seq x y z
N MET A 1 -18.09 67.75 -14.78
CA MET A 1 -18.29 66.75 -13.71
C MET A 1 -17.68 65.40 -14.15
N PRO A 2 -16.40 65.14 -13.86
CA PRO A 2 -15.74 63.88 -14.23
C PRO A 2 -15.88 62.82 -13.13
N LYS A 3 -16.16 61.58 -13.55
CA LYS A 3 -16.36 60.40 -12.69
C LYS A 3 -15.04 59.96 -12.05
N LYS A 4 -15.03 59.82 -10.72
CA LYS A 4 -13.87 59.40 -9.93
C LYS A 4 -13.55 57.91 -10.18
N ALA A 5 -12.29 57.62 -10.53
CA ALA A 5 -11.74 56.28 -10.66
C ALA A 5 -11.66 55.58 -9.29
N LYS A 6 -12.12 54.33 -9.22
CA LYS A 6 -12.12 53.50 -8.01
C LYS A 6 -10.83 52.67 -7.98
N THR A 7 -9.84 53.15 -7.23
CA THR A 7 -8.60 52.43 -6.93
C THR A 7 -8.91 51.19 -6.09
N ARG A 8 -8.75 50.00 -6.68
CA ARG A 8 -8.87 48.72 -5.97
C ARG A 8 -7.54 48.46 -5.26
N ARG A 9 -7.53 48.60 -3.93
CA ARG A 9 -6.42 48.19 -3.07
C ARG A 9 -6.15 46.70 -3.29
N ILE A 10 -4.94 46.39 -3.78
CA ILE A 10 -4.35 45.06 -3.75
C ILE A 10 -3.87 44.84 -2.31
N ALA A 11 -4.45 43.86 -1.62
CA ALA A 11 -3.97 43.44 -0.31
C ALA A 11 -2.63 42.68 -0.47
N PRO A 12 -1.69 42.82 0.48
CA PRO A 12 -0.39 42.19 0.37
C PRO A 12 -0.47 40.67 0.50
N ILE A 13 0.38 40.04 -0.29
CA ILE A 13 0.63 38.60 -0.45
C ILE A 13 0.89 37.95 0.92
N ARG A 14 0.15 36.88 1.19
CA ARG A 14 0.31 36.03 2.38
C ARG A 14 1.77 35.56 2.49
N THR A 15 2.33 35.79 3.66
CA THR A 15 3.61 35.27 4.13
C THR A 15 3.66 33.75 4.01
N VAL A 16 4.78 33.26 3.47
CA VAL A 16 5.12 31.85 3.40
C VAL A 16 5.42 31.37 4.83
N SER A 17 4.58 30.48 5.36
CA SER A 17 4.83 29.82 6.65
C SER A 17 6.02 28.88 6.48
N ILE A 18 7.18 29.28 7.00
CA ILE A 18 8.36 28.43 7.15
C ILE A 18 7.97 27.28 8.08
N ARG A 19 7.87 26.08 7.51
CA ARG A 19 7.51 24.87 8.25
C ARG A 19 8.65 24.52 9.22
N ARG A 20 8.44 24.85 10.49
CA ARG A 20 9.26 24.48 11.64
C ARG A 20 9.46 22.96 11.66
N ALA A 21 10.71 22.52 11.84
CA ALA A 21 11.04 21.11 12.05
C ALA A 21 10.25 20.54 13.25
N PRO A 22 9.81 19.27 13.21
CA PRO A 22 9.13 18.64 14.34
C PRO A 22 10.07 18.54 15.55
N PRO A 23 9.58 18.79 16.78
CA PRO A 23 10.39 18.65 17.99
C PRO A 23 10.77 17.18 18.19
N SER A 24 12.05 16.96 18.50
CA SER A 24 12.59 15.64 18.89
C SER A 24 11.79 15.05 20.05
N PRO A 25 11.61 13.71 20.10
CA PRO A 25 10.93 13.06 21.21
C PRO A 25 11.74 13.23 22.53
N PRO A 26 11.07 13.37 23.68
CA PRO A 26 11.75 13.52 24.97
C PRO A 26 12.54 12.25 25.30
N ALA A 27 13.77 12.47 25.79
CA ALA A 27 14.63 11.43 26.32
C ALA A 27 13.86 10.60 27.37
N SER A 28 13.92 9.28 27.20
CA SER A 28 13.33 8.31 28.12
C SER A 28 13.95 8.51 29.51
N GLN A 29 13.14 9.01 30.44
CA GLN A 29 13.49 9.09 31.85
C GLN A 29 13.54 7.67 32.40
N ASN A 30 14.77 7.17 32.53
CA ASN A 30 15.07 5.95 33.28
C ASN A 30 14.71 6.19 34.75
N THR A 31 13.65 5.56 35.24
CA THR A 31 13.35 5.46 36.66
C THR A 31 14.33 4.50 37.31
N ASN A 32 15.36 5.06 37.95
CA ASN A 32 16.24 4.33 38.85
C ASN A 32 15.40 3.62 39.91
N THR A 33 15.39 2.30 39.85
CA THR A 33 14.84 1.43 40.89
C THR A 33 15.86 1.38 42.02
N THR A 34 15.70 2.27 42.99
CA THR A 34 16.46 2.31 44.23
C THR A 34 16.00 1.15 45.13
N LEU A 35 16.67 0.00 45.03
CA LEU A 35 16.63 -1.02 46.09
C LEU A 35 17.45 -0.49 47.26
N ALA A 36 16.76 0.12 48.23
CA ALA A 36 17.31 0.44 49.53
C ALA A 36 17.55 -0.86 50.30
N THR A 37 18.76 -1.40 50.19
CA THR A 37 19.26 -2.42 51.12
C THR A 37 19.97 -1.69 52.26
N SER A 38 19.33 -1.72 53.43
CA SER A 38 19.87 -1.28 54.71
C SER A 38 21.22 -1.97 54.99
N SER A 39 22.32 -1.21 54.98
CA SER A 39 23.62 -1.65 55.46
C SER A 39 24.04 -0.74 56.62
N THR A 40 23.77 -1.20 57.83
CA THR A 40 24.33 -0.67 59.07
C THR A 40 25.84 -0.91 59.05
N GLY A 41 26.63 0.15 58.87
CA GLY A 41 28.07 0.10 59.08
C GLY A 41 28.38 0.07 60.57
N ILE A 42 28.84 -1.07 61.08
CA ILE A 42 29.56 -1.16 62.34
C ILE A 42 31.02 -1.38 61.98
N ALA A 43 31.87 -0.41 62.29
CA ALA A 43 33.31 -0.54 62.31
C ALA A 43 33.80 -0.21 63.73
N GLY A 44 34.55 -1.13 64.34
CA GLY A 44 35.20 -0.96 65.63
C GLY A 44 35.38 -2.29 66.37
N PRO A 45 36.60 -2.87 66.40
CA PRO A 45 36.89 -4.18 67.00
C PRO A 45 37.28 -4.04 68.46
N GLU A 46 36.92 -5.02 69.31
CA GLU A 46 37.78 -5.40 70.44
C GLU A 46 37.36 -6.74 71.08
N SER A 47 38.39 -7.57 71.30
CA SER A 47 38.51 -8.63 72.30
C SER A 47 37.84 -10.00 72.07
N MET A 48 38.74 -10.97 71.85
CA MET A 48 38.58 -12.41 72.08
C MET A 48 38.10 -12.72 73.52
N PRO A 49 37.54 -13.92 73.77
CA PRO A 49 38.42 -15.01 74.16
C PRO A 49 38.16 -16.32 73.39
N ALA A 50 39.23 -17.09 73.33
CA ALA A 50 39.30 -18.44 72.80
C ALA A 50 38.21 -19.37 73.36
N SER A 51 37.68 -20.24 72.50
CA SER A 51 37.18 -21.54 72.93
C SER A 51 37.49 -22.56 71.84
N THR A 52 38.32 -23.50 72.22
CA THR A 52 38.66 -24.75 71.56
C THR A 52 37.41 -25.53 71.14
N ALA A 53 37.21 -25.65 69.83
CA ALA A 53 36.38 -26.68 69.21
C ALA A 53 36.89 -26.99 67.79
N THR A 54 38.17 -27.29 67.66
CA THR A 54 38.72 -27.95 66.47
C THR A 54 38.17 -29.36 66.42
N LEU A 55 37.31 -29.63 65.43
CA LEU A 55 37.23 -30.86 64.60
C LEU A 55 35.89 -30.99 63.84
N HIS A 56 34.88 -30.13 64.10
CA HIS A 56 33.62 -30.10 63.33
C HIS A 56 33.34 -28.78 62.57
N ALA A 57 34.03 -27.68 62.89
CA ALA A 57 33.78 -26.35 62.30
C ALA A 57 34.30 -26.18 60.85
N ASP A 58 35.39 -26.85 60.49
CA ASP A 58 35.98 -26.77 59.14
C ASP A 58 35.08 -27.41 58.07
N ASN A 59 34.33 -28.45 58.43
CA ASN A 59 33.44 -29.13 57.49
C ASN A 59 32.18 -28.28 57.22
N GLU A 60 31.59 -27.67 58.25
CA GLU A 60 30.42 -26.77 58.08
C GLU A 60 30.77 -25.46 57.37
N SER A 61 31.93 -24.85 57.66
CA SER A 61 32.41 -23.67 56.93
C SER A 61 32.74 -23.97 55.46
N SER A 62 33.31 -25.14 55.16
CA SER A 62 33.55 -25.58 53.78
C SER A 62 32.25 -25.80 52.99
N LYS A 63 31.21 -26.37 53.62
CA LYS A 63 29.87 -26.55 53.01
C LYS A 63 29.17 -25.22 52.74
N LEU A 64 29.24 -24.28 53.70
CA LEU A 64 28.71 -22.93 53.52
C LEU A 64 29.43 -22.18 52.40
N SER A 65 30.76 -22.32 52.29
CA SER A 65 31.54 -21.75 51.19
C SER A 65 31.14 -22.36 49.84
N GLN A 66 30.98 -23.69 49.75
CA GLN A 66 30.53 -24.35 48.53
C GLN A 66 29.10 -23.94 48.13
N GLN A 67 28.21 -23.75 49.10
CA GLN A 67 26.86 -23.25 48.85
C GLN A 67 26.88 -21.80 48.36
N ALA A 68 27.73 -20.94 48.94
CA ALA A 68 27.93 -19.56 48.48
C ALA A 68 28.49 -19.52 47.05
N ASP A 69 29.47 -20.36 46.73
CA ASP A 69 30.04 -20.48 45.38
C ASP A 69 29.00 -20.99 44.37
N ALA A 70 28.18 -21.97 44.75
CA ALA A 70 27.09 -22.47 43.91
C ALA A 70 26.03 -21.39 43.64
N LEU A 71 25.64 -20.63 44.66
CA LEU A 71 24.73 -19.49 44.53
C LEU A 71 25.32 -18.38 43.66
N ALA A 72 26.61 -18.06 43.82
CA ALA A 72 27.30 -17.06 42.99
C ALA A 72 27.32 -17.48 41.51
N ARG A 73 27.60 -18.76 41.22
CA ARG A 73 27.55 -19.31 39.85
C ARG A 73 26.14 -19.27 39.27
N MET A 74 25.13 -19.62 40.06
CA MET A 74 23.73 -19.57 39.64
C MET A 74 23.31 -18.12 39.32
N THR A 75 23.64 -17.16 40.20
CA THR A 75 23.36 -15.74 39.97
C THR A 75 24.08 -15.21 38.73
N PHE A 76 25.34 -15.61 38.52
CA PHE A 76 26.07 -15.25 37.31
C PHE A 76 25.39 -15.78 36.05
N GLN A 77 24.94 -17.04 36.06
CA GLN A 77 24.24 -17.63 34.91
C GLN A 77 22.89 -16.93 34.64
N VAL A 78 22.14 -16.59 35.69
CA VAL A 78 20.87 -15.84 35.56
C VAL A 78 21.13 -14.46 34.97
N ASN A 79 22.16 -13.76 35.45
CA ASN A 79 22.55 -12.45 34.92
C ASN A 79 23.00 -12.54 33.46
N LEU A 80 23.80 -13.55 33.11
CA LEU A 80 24.24 -13.77 31.73
C LEU A 80 23.05 -14.07 30.80
N ASN A 81 22.09 -14.86 31.26
CA ASN A 81 20.86 -15.12 30.53
C ASN A 81 20.00 -13.84 30.36
N ALA A 82 19.94 -12.98 31.37
CA ALA A 82 19.24 -11.69 31.29
C ALA A 82 19.93 -10.73 30.30
N VAL A 83 21.26 -10.60 30.39
CA VAL A 83 22.06 -9.79 29.45
C VAL A 83 21.93 -10.32 28.03
N SER A 84 21.95 -11.65 27.84
CA SER A 84 21.76 -12.26 26.52
C SER A 84 20.40 -11.94 25.93
N LYS A 85 19.31 -12.00 26.72
CA LYS A 85 17.97 -11.60 26.26
C LYS A 85 17.93 -10.13 25.82
N ILE A 86 18.54 -9.24 26.60
CA ILE A 86 18.62 -7.80 26.26
C ILE A 86 19.44 -7.61 24.98
N ALA A 87 20.56 -8.32 24.82
CA ALA A 87 21.39 -8.25 23.62
C ALA A 87 20.64 -8.69 22.36
N TYR A 88 19.84 -9.76 22.43
CA TYR A 88 19.02 -10.21 21.30
C TYR A 88 17.90 -9.23 20.97
N ALA A 89 17.23 -8.66 21.99
CA ALA A 89 16.21 -7.63 21.78
C ALA A 89 16.81 -6.38 21.10
N LEU A 90 17.98 -5.93 21.58
CA LEU A 90 18.69 -4.80 20.98
C LEU A 90 19.12 -5.10 19.54
N GLN A 91 19.58 -6.31 19.25
CA GLN A 91 19.93 -6.71 17.89
C GLN A 91 18.72 -6.63 16.94
N ASP A 92 17.55 -7.06 17.39
CA ASP A 92 16.31 -6.98 16.60
C ASP A 92 15.88 -5.52 16.38
N ASP A 93 15.98 -4.68 17.40
CA ASP A 93 15.68 -3.25 17.28
C ASP A 93 16.64 -2.53 16.32
N VAL A 94 17.93 -2.86 16.35
CA VAL A 94 18.91 -2.34 15.38
C VAL A 94 18.57 -2.79 13.96
N LYS A 95 18.20 -4.06 13.75
CA LYS A 95 17.78 -4.55 12.43
C LYS A 95 16.55 -3.80 11.91
N LYS A 96 15.53 -3.61 12.76
CA LYS A 96 14.33 -2.82 12.43
C LYS A 96 14.67 -1.38 12.09
N LEU A 97 15.60 -0.76 12.83
CA LEU A 97 16.05 0.60 12.56
C LEU A 97 16.77 0.70 11.21
N VAL A 98 17.70 -0.22 10.93
CA VAL A 98 18.42 -0.26 9.65
C VAL A 98 17.46 -0.40 8.47
N LEU A 99 16.46 -1.29 8.57
CA LEU A 99 15.44 -1.44 7.52
C LEU A 99 14.63 -0.16 7.29
N ARG A 100 14.17 0.50 8.36
CA ARG A 100 13.47 1.79 8.24
C ARG A 100 14.36 2.88 7.66
N THR A 101 15.64 2.89 8.02
CA THR A 101 16.61 3.86 7.49
C THR A 101 16.94 3.58 6.03
N SER A 102 17.03 2.32 5.60
CA SER A 102 17.25 1.98 4.18
C SER A 102 16.04 2.38 3.34
N GLU A 103 14.82 2.09 3.80
CA GLU A 103 13.59 2.55 3.12
C GLU A 103 13.54 4.07 3.02
N ASN A 104 13.93 4.79 4.08
CA ASN A 104 14.02 6.24 4.07
C ASN A 104 15.05 6.74 3.06
N HIS A 105 16.23 6.11 3.01
CA HIS A 105 17.28 6.46 2.06
C HIS A 105 16.83 6.24 0.60
N GLU A 106 16.12 5.15 0.33
CA GLU A 106 15.56 4.88 -1.00
C GLU A 106 14.48 5.89 -1.39
N PHE A 107 13.56 6.21 -0.49
CA PHE A 107 12.56 7.25 -0.71
C PHE A 107 13.20 8.62 -0.99
N ARG A 108 14.26 8.97 -0.25
CA ARG A 108 15.00 10.22 -0.48
C ARG A 108 15.65 10.24 -1.85
N ARG A 109 16.27 9.13 -2.27
CA ARG A 109 16.88 8.97 -3.59
C ARG A 109 15.84 9.11 -4.70
N GLU A 110 14.73 8.39 -4.61
CA GLU A 110 13.64 8.47 -5.61
C GLU A 110 13.06 9.88 -5.70
N ASN A 111 12.86 10.53 -4.54
CA ASN A 111 12.36 11.90 -4.52
C ASN A 111 13.35 12.90 -5.14
N GLU A 112 14.65 12.72 -4.93
CA GLU A 112 15.70 13.54 -5.55
C GLU A 112 15.78 13.30 -7.07
N GLU A 113 15.69 12.06 -7.53
CA GLU A 113 15.59 11.71 -8.96
C GLU A 113 14.33 12.29 -9.62
N ARG A 114 13.21 12.34 -8.89
CA ARG A 114 11.99 12.98 -9.38
C ARG A 114 12.16 14.50 -9.47
N MET A 115 12.78 15.12 -8.47
CA MET A 115 13.01 16.57 -8.45
C MET A 115 13.95 16.99 -9.59
N THR A 116 15.01 16.23 -9.82
CA THR A 116 15.97 16.48 -10.91
C THR A 116 15.31 16.32 -12.28
N ARG A 117 14.51 15.28 -12.50
CA ARG A 117 13.72 15.12 -13.74
C ARG A 117 12.80 16.30 -14.00
N MET A 118 12.03 16.71 -12.98
CA MET A 118 11.13 17.85 -13.11
C MET A 118 11.89 19.15 -13.40
N MET A 119 13.06 19.34 -12.79
CA MET A 119 13.91 20.51 -13.06
C MET A 119 14.39 20.54 -14.51
N LEU A 120 14.81 19.39 -15.04
CA LEU A 120 15.20 19.26 -16.45
C LEU A 120 14.02 19.52 -17.38
N GLU A 121 12.83 18.98 -17.10
CA GLU A 121 11.61 19.25 -17.88
C GLU A 121 11.23 20.73 -17.88
N VAL A 122 11.30 21.40 -16.73
CA VAL A 122 11.06 22.84 -16.64
C VAL A 122 12.09 23.61 -17.46
N GLN A 123 13.35 23.18 -17.43
CA GLN A 123 14.41 23.80 -18.22
C GLN A 123 14.19 23.60 -19.73
N THR A 124 13.80 22.41 -20.18
CA THR A 124 13.51 22.14 -21.60
C THR A 124 12.27 22.90 -22.06
N ILE A 125 11.21 22.96 -21.26
CA ILE A 125 10.02 23.78 -21.54
C ILE A 125 10.42 25.25 -21.63
N LYS A 126 11.27 25.75 -20.72
CA LYS A 126 11.75 27.13 -20.75
C LYS A 126 12.55 27.41 -22.03
N GLN A 127 13.44 26.51 -22.42
CA GLN A 127 14.21 26.61 -23.67
C GLN A 127 13.30 26.59 -24.90
N PHE A 128 12.29 25.71 -24.91
CA PHE A 128 11.29 25.64 -25.96
C PHE A 128 10.46 26.93 -26.04
N MET A 129 10.01 27.45 -24.91
CA MET A 129 9.29 28.73 -24.84
C MET A 129 10.14 29.91 -25.28
N THR A 130 11.44 29.94 -24.96
CA THR A 130 12.33 30.97 -25.50
C THR A 130 12.50 30.85 -27.01
N SER A 131 12.63 29.62 -27.54
CA SER A 131 12.68 29.40 -28.99
C SER A 131 11.39 29.81 -29.71
N MET A 132 10.23 29.67 -29.06
CA MET A 132 8.94 30.13 -29.59
C MET A 132 8.75 31.65 -29.45
N LYS A 133 9.43 32.30 -28.51
CA LYS A 133 9.32 33.76 -28.31
C LYS A 133 9.90 34.54 -29.48
N ASP A 134 10.89 33.96 -30.17
CA ASP A 134 11.52 34.53 -31.37
C ASP A 134 10.79 34.12 -32.67
N ALA A 135 9.80 33.23 -32.59
CA ALA A 135 8.97 32.83 -33.72
C ALA A 135 7.84 33.84 -33.95
N PRO A 136 7.50 34.17 -35.21
CA PRO A 136 6.32 34.97 -35.52
C PRO A 136 5.07 34.32 -34.91
N PRO A 137 4.12 35.10 -34.36
CA PRO A 137 2.86 34.54 -33.88
C PRO A 137 2.20 33.75 -35.02
N ALA A 138 1.87 32.48 -34.76
CA ALA A 138 1.27 31.59 -35.74
C ALA A 138 0.04 32.28 -36.34
N THR A 139 0.05 32.48 -37.66
CA THR A 139 -1.07 33.10 -38.34
C THR A 139 -2.20 32.07 -38.40
N GLN A 140 -3.46 32.51 -38.41
CA GLN A 140 -4.63 31.64 -38.50
C GLN A 140 -4.52 30.62 -39.67
N ALA A 141 -3.89 31.01 -40.78
CA ALA A 141 -3.61 30.15 -41.92
C ALA A 141 -2.63 29.00 -41.62
N ASP A 142 -1.68 29.19 -40.69
CA ASP A 142 -0.73 28.15 -40.27
C ASP A 142 -1.41 27.10 -39.39
N ILE A 143 -2.32 27.56 -38.53
CA ILE A 143 -3.15 26.70 -37.68
C ILE A 143 -4.08 25.85 -38.56
N GLU A 144 -4.74 26.46 -39.54
CA GLU A 144 -5.63 25.76 -40.47
C GLU A 144 -4.89 24.74 -41.34
N ARG A 145 -3.70 25.09 -41.84
CA ARG A 145 -2.83 24.16 -42.58
C ARG A 145 -2.41 22.97 -41.73
N THR A 146 -1.95 23.20 -40.50
CA THR A 146 -1.55 22.12 -39.58
C THR A 146 -2.75 21.22 -39.22
N GLN A 147 -3.94 21.82 -39.07
CA GLN A 147 -5.16 21.07 -38.77
C GLN A 147 -5.62 20.23 -39.97
N GLU A 148 -5.44 20.73 -41.20
CA GLU A 148 -5.76 19.99 -42.41
C GLU A 148 -4.77 18.83 -42.65
N GLU A 149 -3.47 19.05 -42.41
CA GLU A 149 -2.46 17.99 -42.43
C GLU A 149 -2.78 16.88 -41.40
N MET A 150 -3.22 17.26 -40.19
CA MET A 150 -3.67 16.31 -39.18
C MET A 150 -4.92 15.55 -39.64
N ARG A 151 -5.92 16.22 -40.25
CA ARG A 151 -7.08 15.53 -40.82
C ARG A 151 -6.70 14.59 -41.95
N GLN A 152 -5.74 14.98 -42.78
CA GLN A 152 -5.25 14.17 -43.88
C GLN A 152 -4.54 12.91 -43.38
N THR A 153 -3.64 13.03 -42.41
CA THR A 153 -2.98 11.86 -41.80
C THR A 153 -3.97 10.93 -41.10
N VAL A 154 -4.99 11.48 -40.43
CA VAL A 154 -6.08 10.69 -39.83
C VAL A 154 -6.87 9.95 -40.91
N ARG A 155 -7.21 10.60 -42.03
CA ARG A 155 -7.89 9.94 -43.17
C ARG A 155 -7.03 8.84 -43.78
N GLU A 156 -5.74 9.07 -43.95
CA GLU A 156 -4.81 8.07 -44.47
C GLU A 156 -4.69 6.86 -43.53
N TRP A 157 -4.68 7.08 -42.22
CA TRP A 157 -4.70 6.01 -41.23
C TRP A 157 -6.00 5.21 -41.26
N HIS A 158 -7.15 5.87 -41.30
CA HIS A 158 -8.44 5.18 -41.40
C HIS A 158 -8.51 4.34 -42.68
N ALA A 159 -8.10 4.90 -43.83
CA ALA A 159 -8.06 4.15 -45.08
C ALA A 159 -7.13 2.92 -45.02
N ARG A 160 -6.01 3.00 -44.31
CA ARG A 160 -5.12 1.84 -44.07
C ARG A 160 -5.77 0.81 -43.16
N VAL A 161 -6.46 1.23 -42.11
CA VAL A 161 -7.18 0.33 -41.20
C VAL A 161 -8.32 -0.39 -41.92
N ASP A 162 -9.13 0.34 -42.69
CA ASP A 162 -10.20 -0.24 -43.50
C ASP A 162 -9.62 -1.21 -44.56
N GLY A 163 -8.48 -0.87 -45.16
CA GLY A 163 -7.74 -1.75 -46.05
C GLY A 163 -7.24 -3.03 -45.38
N ILE A 164 -6.79 -2.96 -44.13
CA ILE A 164 -6.39 -4.13 -43.34
C ILE A 164 -7.62 -4.96 -42.96
N GLU A 165 -8.71 -4.33 -42.54
CA GLU A 165 -9.96 -5.01 -42.17
C GLU A 165 -10.54 -5.78 -43.35
N THR A 166 -10.59 -5.17 -44.54
CA THR A 166 -11.02 -5.84 -45.77
C THR A 166 -10.10 -7.00 -46.18
N GLN A 167 -8.78 -6.86 -46.00
CA GLN A 167 -7.84 -7.97 -46.21
C GLN A 167 -8.05 -9.11 -45.20
N VAL A 168 -8.29 -8.79 -43.93
CA VAL A 168 -8.59 -9.77 -42.88
C VAL A 168 -9.92 -10.47 -43.16
N GLU A 169 -10.95 -9.76 -43.59
CA GLU A 169 -12.22 -10.37 -44.01
C GLU A 169 -12.06 -11.23 -45.26
N ALA A 170 -11.25 -10.82 -46.24
CA ALA A 170 -10.95 -11.66 -47.41
C ALA A 170 -10.22 -12.95 -47.02
N ILE A 171 -9.25 -12.90 -46.11
CA ILE A 171 -8.54 -14.07 -45.57
C ILE A 171 -9.49 -14.94 -44.74
N SER A 172 -10.33 -14.34 -43.90
CA SER A 172 -11.36 -15.02 -43.11
C SER A 172 -12.35 -15.77 -43.99
N ASN A 173 -12.81 -15.15 -45.08
CA ASN A 173 -13.73 -15.76 -46.04
C ASN A 173 -13.05 -16.83 -46.90
N ALA A 174 -11.78 -16.65 -47.25
CA ALA A 174 -10.98 -17.69 -47.93
C ALA A 174 -10.73 -18.91 -47.01
N ALA A 175 -10.54 -18.69 -45.70
CA ALA A 175 -10.37 -19.75 -44.71
C ALA A 175 -11.69 -20.49 -44.37
N LYS A 176 -12.85 -19.86 -44.60
CA LYS A 176 -14.18 -20.47 -44.43
C LYS A 176 -14.63 -21.34 -45.61
N GLN A 177 -13.90 -21.37 -46.72
CA GLN A 177 -14.20 -22.28 -47.84
C GLN A 177 -13.53 -23.66 -47.63
N PRO A 178 -14.27 -24.78 -47.68
CA PRO A 178 -13.67 -26.12 -47.65
C PRO A 178 -12.96 -26.43 -48.99
N PRO A 179 -11.89 -27.23 -49.00
CA PRO A 179 -11.23 -27.61 -50.25
C PRO A 179 -12.16 -28.53 -51.05
N LYS A 180 -12.44 -28.20 -52.31
CA LYS A 180 -13.07 -29.13 -53.26
C LYS A 180 -12.03 -30.16 -53.73
N PRO A 181 -12.36 -31.46 -53.80
CA PRO A 181 -11.46 -32.48 -54.33
C PRO A 181 -11.46 -32.39 -55.86
N VAL A 182 -10.28 -32.22 -56.45
CA VAL A 182 -10.06 -32.48 -57.88
C VAL A 182 -8.94 -33.52 -57.97
N ILE A 183 -9.27 -34.73 -58.41
CA ILE A 183 -8.31 -35.76 -58.81
C ILE A 183 -8.58 -36.12 -60.27
N THR A 184 -7.65 -35.73 -61.15
CA THR A 184 -6.98 -36.47 -62.27
C THR A 184 -6.32 -35.43 -63.20
N LYS A 185 -5.03 -35.05 -63.03
CA LYS A 185 -3.74 -35.61 -63.55
C LYS A 185 -3.48 -35.38 -65.06
N PRO A 186 -2.22 -35.31 -65.57
CA PRO A 186 -0.89 -35.07 -64.94
C PRO A 186 0.06 -34.15 -65.79
N VAL A 187 1.38 -34.18 -65.51
CA VAL A 187 2.55 -33.68 -66.31
C VAL A 187 2.90 -32.21 -65.97
N THR A 188 4.04 -31.80 -65.44
CA THR A 188 5.48 -32.17 -65.57
C THR A 188 6.19 -31.42 -64.41
N THR A 189 7.06 -31.97 -63.56
CA THR A 189 8.47 -32.30 -63.79
C THR A 189 9.06 -32.82 -62.46
N LYS A 190 9.99 -33.78 -62.59
CA LYS A 190 10.81 -34.41 -61.54
C LYS A 190 11.68 -33.33 -60.85
N ALA A 191 11.64 -33.14 -59.52
CA ALA A 191 12.23 -33.94 -58.45
C ALA A 191 13.77 -34.08 -58.51
N VAL A 192 14.50 -33.32 -57.66
CA VAL A 192 15.62 -33.82 -56.84
C VAL A 192 15.67 -33.05 -55.50
N ASN A 193 15.71 -33.85 -54.44
CA ASN A 193 15.76 -33.66 -52.99
C ASN A 193 17.07 -32.98 -52.48
N PRO A 194 17.31 -32.72 -51.16
CA PRO A 194 16.81 -33.42 -49.94
C PRO A 194 16.23 -32.48 -48.85
N GLY A 195 15.37 -32.91 -47.93
CA GLY A 195 15.62 -33.85 -46.83
C GLY A 195 15.69 -33.09 -45.49
N PRO A 196 15.36 -33.71 -44.34
CA PRO A 196 14.28 -33.24 -43.48
C PRO A 196 14.73 -32.66 -42.12
N LEU A 197 13.95 -31.71 -41.59
CA LEU A 197 13.97 -31.33 -40.18
C LEU A 197 12.54 -31.29 -39.66
N THR A 198 12.20 -32.27 -38.81
CA THR A 198 11.19 -32.10 -37.75
C THR A 198 11.71 -31.05 -36.76
N PRO A 199 10.86 -30.21 -36.14
CA PRO A 199 10.15 -30.68 -34.95
C PRO A 199 8.75 -30.08 -34.72
N ASP A 200 8.11 -30.74 -33.76
CA ASP A 200 6.87 -30.48 -33.05
C ASP A 200 6.36 -29.04 -32.90
N THR A 201 5.04 -28.99 -33.02
CA THR A 201 4.11 -28.00 -32.51
C THR A 201 4.28 -27.71 -31.01
N LEU A 202 4.57 -26.46 -30.64
CA LEU A 202 3.84 -25.79 -29.55
C LEU A 202 4.00 -24.26 -29.62
N GLY A 203 2.88 -23.57 -29.42
CA GLY A 203 2.70 -22.14 -29.56
C GLY A 203 3.59 -21.27 -28.68
N ARG A 204 4.05 -20.18 -29.30
CA ARG A 204 4.82 -19.09 -28.69
C ARG A 204 3.86 -18.03 -28.19
N GLU A 205 3.35 -18.21 -26.97
CA GLU A 205 2.66 -17.17 -26.22
C GLU A 205 3.66 -16.18 -25.62
N THR A 206 3.27 -14.91 -25.68
CA THR A 206 4.01 -13.73 -25.28
C THR A 206 4.21 -13.66 -23.77
N ARG A 207 5.45 -13.38 -23.36
CA ARG A 207 5.87 -13.01 -22.01
C ARG A 207 4.96 -11.93 -21.43
N SER A 208 4.15 -12.26 -20.42
CA SER A 208 3.70 -11.37 -19.31
C SER A 208 2.80 -12.12 -18.31
N ALA A 209 3.21 -13.28 -17.79
CA ALA A 209 2.41 -13.99 -16.78
C ALA A 209 3.22 -14.92 -15.85
N LYS A 210 4.48 -14.59 -15.55
CA LYS A 210 5.30 -15.41 -14.65
C LYS A 210 6.01 -14.59 -13.57
N LYS A 211 5.20 -13.98 -12.70
CA LYS A 211 5.57 -13.67 -11.30
C LYS A 211 4.32 -13.71 -10.41
N ALA A 212 3.65 -14.87 -10.40
CA ALA A 212 2.48 -15.11 -9.55
C ALA A 212 2.36 -16.57 -9.06
N ARG A 213 3.47 -17.34 -9.03
CA ARG A 213 3.48 -18.71 -8.50
C ARG A 213 4.74 -19.07 -7.69
N MET A 214 5.29 -18.10 -6.97
CA MET A 214 6.21 -18.34 -5.84
C MET A 214 5.80 -17.55 -4.57
N GLU A 215 4.52 -17.16 -4.48
CA GLU A 215 3.93 -16.47 -3.31
C GLU A 215 2.70 -17.22 -2.76
N ALA A 216 2.53 -18.50 -3.07
CA ALA A 216 1.46 -19.30 -2.49
C ALA A 216 1.85 -19.97 -1.16
N ASP A 217 3.15 -20.10 -0.84
CA ASP A 217 3.63 -20.73 0.40
C ASP A 217 4.29 -19.74 1.39
N ALA A 218 4.37 -18.45 1.05
CA ALA A 218 4.88 -17.41 1.96
C ALA A 218 3.77 -16.61 2.68
N SER A 219 2.49 -16.85 2.34
CA SER A 219 1.35 -16.10 2.90
C SER A 219 0.85 -16.62 4.25
N THR A 220 1.31 -17.79 4.71
CA THR A 220 0.82 -18.41 5.95
C THR A 220 1.62 -18.02 7.19
N GLN A 221 2.81 -17.41 7.04
CA GLN A 221 3.67 -17.07 8.18
C GLN A 221 3.64 -15.57 8.55
N GLY A 222 3.14 -14.70 7.66
CA GLY A 222 2.97 -13.25 7.91
C GLY A 222 1.64 -12.86 8.58
N GLN A 223 0.66 -13.77 8.63
CA GLN A 223 -0.66 -13.48 9.21
C GLN A 223 -0.64 -13.52 10.75
N GLN A 224 0.15 -14.41 11.37
CA GLN A 224 0.16 -14.53 12.84
C GLN A 224 0.89 -13.37 13.55
N SER A 225 1.84 -12.69 12.90
CA SER A 225 2.58 -11.57 13.54
C SER A 225 1.84 -10.23 13.46
N ILE A 226 0.91 -10.06 12.51
CA ILE A 226 0.10 -8.84 12.36
C ILE A 226 -1.21 -8.93 13.17
N GLU A 227 -1.69 -10.14 13.44
CA GLU A 227 -2.92 -10.38 14.20
C GLU A 227 -2.79 -10.00 15.69
N LEU A 228 -1.58 -10.13 16.26
CA LEU A 228 -1.30 -9.81 17.67
C LEU A 228 -1.20 -8.29 17.95
N THR A 229 -0.80 -7.46 16.98
CA THR A 229 -0.74 -5.99 17.16
C THR A 229 -2.02 -5.27 16.75
N ASN A 230 -2.85 -5.88 15.90
CA ASN A 230 -4.11 -5.29 15.44
C ASN A 230 -5.29 -5.58 16.39
N SER A 231 -5.25 -6.68 17.15
CA SER A 231 -6.32 -7.01 18.09
C SER A 231 -6.51 -5.95 19.20
N SER A 232 -5.44 -5.23 19.57
CA SER A 232 -5.52 -4.16 20.58
C SER A 232 -6.09 -2.85 20.02
N ASN A 233 -5.80 -2.54 18.76
CA ASN A 233 -6.30 -1.33 18.09
C ASN A 233 -7.74 -1.50 17.56
N LEU A 234 -8.16 -2.72 17.26
CA LEU A 234 -9.55 -3.06 16.91
C LEU A 234 -10.54 -2.86 18.07
N SER A 235 -10.04 -2.76 19.30
CA SER A 235 -10.88 -2.51 20.46
C SER A 235 -11.29 -1.03 20.60
N THR A 236 -10.60 -0.11 19.92
CA THR A 236 -10.96 1.31 19.91
C THR A 236 -11.81 1.65 18.68
N PRO A 237 -12.81 2.54 18.81
CA PRO A 237 -13.62 2.97 17.68
C PRO A 237 -12.78 3.63 16.58
N GLU A 238 -11.69 4.34 16.93
CA GLU A 238 -10.75 4.94 15.99
C GLU A 238 -10.00 3.89 15.16
N GLY A 239 -9.55 2.80 15.79
CA GLY A 239 -8.88 1.72 15.09
C GLY A 239 -9.81 0.96 14.16
N ARG A 240 -11.07 0.72 14.57
CA ARG A 240 -12.12 0.16 13.71
C ARG A 240 -12.38 1.01 12.47
N ILE A 241 -12.43 2.34 12.63
CA ILE A 241 -12.61 3.28 11.52
C ILE A 241 -11.39 3.26 10.58
N HIS A 242 -10.18 3.34 11.12
CA HIS A 242 -8.96 3.36 10.31
C HIS A 242 -8.81 2.07 9.49
N GLU A 243 -9.14 0.94 10.11
CA GLU A 243 -9.14 -0.35 9.46
C GLU A 243 -10.20 -0.45 8.35
N ALA A 244 -11.42 0.04 8.59
CA ALA A 244 -12.45 0.13 7.57
C ALA A 244 -12.00 1.00 6.39
N ILE A 245 -11.35 2.14 6.63
CA ILE A 245 -10.77 2.99 5.57
C ILE A 245 -9.76 2.19 4.74
N ASN A 246 -8.86 1.45 5.39
CA ASN A 246 -7.86 0.64 4.71
C ASN A 246 -8.49 -0.52 3.92
N SER A 247 -9.55 -1.13 4.47
CA SER A 247 -10.38 -2.12 3.78
C SER A 247 -11.00 -1.50 2.52
N THR A 248 -11.71 -0.38 2.63
CA THR A 248 -12.33 0.30 1.48
C THR A 248 -11.30 0.69 0.42
N LYS A 249 -10.12 1.17 0.81
CA LYS A 249 -9.02 1.46 -0.14
C LYS A 249 -8.55 0.21 -0.89
N ARG A 250 -8.44 -0.92 -0.20
CA ARG A 250 -8.07 -2.21 -0.81
C ARG A 250 -9.13 -2.65 -1.81
N TRP A 251 -10.38 -2.67 -1.39
CA TRP A 251 -11.53 -2.98 -2.25
C TRP A 251 -11.62 -2.03 -3.44
N ASN A 252 -11.28 -0.74 -3.27
CA ASN A 252 -11.27 0.21 -4.38
C ASN A 252 -10.15 -0.07 -5.40
N ARG A 253 -8.98 -0.54 -4.95
CA ARG A 253 -7.91 -0.95 -5.87
C ARG A 253 -8.30 -2.21 -6.64
N GLU A 254 -8.92 -3.17 -5.97
CA GLU A 254 -9.40 -4.42 -6.55
C GLU A 254 -10.55 -4.19 -7.54
N HIS A 255 -11.45 -3.24 -7.26
CA HIS A 255 -12.54 -2.87 -8.16
C HIS A 255 -12.04 -2.38 -9.52
N LYS A 256 -10.92 -1.64 -9.54
CA LYS A 256 -10.33 -1.14 -10.80
C LYS A 256 -9.82 -2.22 -11.75
N VAL A 257 -9.53 -3.42 -11.22
CA VAL A 257 -8.99 -4.54 -11.99
C VAL A 257 -9.98 -5.70 -12.11
N THR A 258 -11.07 -5.67 -11.35
CA THR A 258 -12.09 -6.72 -11.41
C THR A 258 -12.95 -6.58 -12.65
N ARG A 259 -13.48 -7.72 -13.11
CA ARG A 259 -14.48 -7.79 -14.19
C ARG A 259 -15.90 -7.99 -13.65
N LEU A 260 -16.06 -8.04 -12.32
CA LEU A 260 -17.35 -8.18 -11.66
C LEU A 260 -18.20 -6.92 -11.88
N LYS A 261 -19.51 -7.11 -12.02
CA LYS A 261 -20.45 -5.99 -12.06
C LYS A 261 -20.53 -5.32 -10.69
N ASP A 262 -20.71 -4.00 -10.69
CA ASP A 262 -20.77 -3.19 -9.47
C ASP A 262 -21.79 -3.71 -8.46
N ASN A 263 -22.98 -4.12 -8.91
CA ASN A 263 -24.01 -4.65 -8.01
C ASN A 263 -23.51 -5.86 -7.18
N GLN A 264 -22.88 -6.84 -7.82
CA GLN A 264 -22.33 -8.03 -7.15
C GLN A 264 -21.13 -7.66 -6.27
N TYR A 265 -20.31 -6.71 -6.72
CA TYR A 265 -19.12 -6.27 -6.00
C TYR A 265 -19.47 -5.49 -4.72
N ILE A 266 -20.47 -4.62 -4.80
CA ILE A 266 -21.03 -3.86 -3.67
C ILE A 266 -21.58 -4.82 -2.61
N VAL A 267 -22.39 -5.80 -3.01
CA VAL A 267 -22.93 -6.82 -2.10
C VAL A 267 -21.79 -7.56 -1.41
N SER A 268 -20.80 -8.03 -2.17
CA SER A 268 -19.63 -8.75 -1.63
C SER A 268 -18.85 -7.91 -0.60
N TYR A 269 -18.63 -6.64 -0.90
CA TYR A 269 -17.98 -5.70 0.02
C TYR A 269 -18.73 -5.57 1.34
N PHE A 270 -20.03 -5.30 1.30
CA PHE A 270 -20.84 -5.13 2.51
C PHE A 270 -21.03 -6.43 3.30
N THR A 271 -21.07 -7.59 2.64
CA THR A 271 -21.04 -8.89 3.33
C THR A 271 -19.74 -9.07 4.09
N LYS A 272 -18.59 -8.76 3.47
CA LYS A 272 -17.28 -8.87 4.10
C LYS A 272 -17.08 -7.84 5.21
N GLN A 273 -17.61 -6.62 5.03
CA GLN A 273 -17.57 -5.59 6.06
C GLN A 273 -18.45 -5.97 7.26
N THR A 274 -19.64 -6.55 7.03
CA THR A 274 -20.52 -7.03 8.11
C THR A 274 -19.90 -8.17 8.90
N GLN A 275 -19.18 -9.09 8.24
CA GLN A 275 -18.44 -10.17 8.92
C GLN A 275 -17.34 -9.62 9.85
N ARG A 276 -16.72 -8.51 9.45
CA ARG A 276 -15.59 -7.90 10.17
C ARG A 276 -16.04 -6.98 11.29
N ASP A 277 -17.03 -6.13 11.01
CA ASP A 277 -17.59 -5.16 11.94
C ASP A 277 -19.09 -4.95 11.66
N PRO A 278 -19.99 -5.68 12.35
CA PRO A 278 -21.43 -5.60 12.11
C PRO A 278 -22.03 -4.22 12.39
N GLN A 279 -21.55 -3.52 13.42
CA GLN A 279 -22.10 -2.21 13.82
C GLN A 279 -21.72 -1.13 12.81
N LEU A 280 -20.44 -1.07 12.43
CA LEU A 280 -19.95 -0.12 11.45
C LEU A 280 -20.54 -0.40 10.06
N ALA A 281 -20.66 -1.67 9.68
CA ALA A 281 -21.28 -2.07 8.42
C ALA A 281 -22.75 -1.62 8.35
N SER A 282 -23.51 -1.78 9.44
CA SER A 282 -24.91 -1.32 9.52
C SER A 282 -25.04 0.19 9.31
N ILE A 283 -24.15 0.98 9.94
CA ILE A 283 -24.13 2.44 9.76
C ILE A 283 -23.81 2.80 8.30
N LEU A 284 -22.74 2.22 7.74
CA LEU A 284 -22.35 2.43 6.35
C LEU A 284 -23.47 2.05 5.39
N GLN A 285 -24.06 0.87 5.55
CA GLN A 285 -25.14 0.36 4.72
C GLN A 285 -26.37 1.26 4.79
N ARG A 286 -26.78 1.71 5.99
CA ARG A 286 -27.92 2.63 6.14
C ARG A 286 -27.67 3.96 5.45
N THR A 287 -26.46 4.51 5.59
CA THR A 287 -26.11 5.77 4.92
C THR A 287 -26.03 5.65 3.40
N PHE A 288 -25.56 4.50 2.91
CA PHE A 288 -25.54 4.17 1.49
C PHE A 288 -26.95 4.04 0.94
N GLN A 289 -27.80 3.22 1.57
CA GLN A 289 -29.20 3.05 1.19
C GLN A 289 -29.95 4.38 1.16
N ASN A 290 -29.80 5.22 2.20
CA ASN A 290 -30.42 6.55 2.23
C ASN A 290 -29.97 7.46 1.07
N ARG A 291 -28.72 7.33 0.62
CA ARG A 291 -28.22 8.09 -0.52
C ARG A 291 -28.77 7.56 -1.84
N VAL A 292 -28.76 6.23 -2.02
CA VAL A 292 -29.28 5.59 -3.23
C VAL A 292 -30.77 5.85 -3.38
N VAL A 293 -31.56 5.72 -2.31
CA VAL A 293 -32.99 6.03 -2.31
C VAL A 293 -33.23 7.48 -2.73
N LYS A 294 -32.46 8.45 -2.19
CA LYS A 294 -32.55 9.86 -2.59
C LYS A 294 -32.20 10.09 -4.06
N ASN A 295 -31.20 9.37 -4.58
CA ASN A 295 -30.79 9.49 -5.98
C ASN A 295 -31.80 8.83 -6.94
N VAL A 296 -32.59 7.87 -6.46
CA VAL A 296 -33.58 7.11 -7.24
C VAL A 296 -35.01 7.65 -7.06
N GLU A 297 -35.21 8.71 -6.26
CA GLU A 297 -36.50 9.35 -6.00
C GLU A 297 -37.30 9.53 -7.30
N GLY A 298 -38.33 8.69 -7.48
CA GLY A 298 -39.24 8.71 -8.62
C GLY A 298 -39.44 7.39 -9.39
N LYS A 299 -38.55 6.38 -9.26
CA LYS A 299 -38.65 5.14 -10.09
C LYS A 299 -38.78 3.82 -9.33
N ALA A 300 -38.18 3.70 -8.15
CA ALA A 300 -38.30 2.53 -7.27
C ALA A 300 -37.92 2.95 -5.85
N ASN A 301 -38.51 2.33 -4.83
CA ASN A 301 -38.07 2.47 -3.44
C ASN A 301 -37.33 1.20 -3.03
N PRO A 302 -36.05 1.02 -3.44
CA PRO A 302 -35.31 -0.21 -3.23
C PRO A 302 -35.21 -0.49 -1.73
N ARG A 303 -35.72 -1.63 -1.30
CA ARG A 303 -35.64 -2.09 0.09
C ARG A 303 -34.56 -3.16 0.19
N GLY A 304 -33.47 -2.82 0.86
CA GLY A 304 -32.38 -3.75 1.12
C GLY A 304 -31.14 -3.49 0.27
N LEU A 305 -30.06 -4.22 0.60
CA LEU A 305 -28.75 -4.00 0.02
C LEU A 305 -28.70 -4.44 -1.45
N GLU A 306 -29.26 -5.60 -1.79
CA GLU A 306 -29.22 -6.13 -3.16
C GLU A 306 -30.00 -5.23 -4.13
N GLU A 307 -31.19 -4.78 -3.74
CA GLU A 307 -31.97 -3.86 -4.57
C GLU A 307 -31.25 -2.51 -4.74
N CYS A 308 -30.68 -1.94 -3.67
CA CYS A 308 -29.90 -0.70 -3.77
C CYS A 308 -28.66 -0.86 -4.65
N SER A 309 -28.01 -2.02 -4.61
CA SER A 309 -26.81 -2.29 -5.41
C SER A 309 -27.07 -2.29 -6.92
N ASN A 310 -28.32 -2.52 -7.36
CA ASN A 310 -28.68 -2.48 -8.77
C ASN A 310 -28.81 -1.04 -9.32
N TYR A 311 -29.00 -0.05 -8.44
CA TYR A 311 -29.15 1.37 -8.81
C TYR A 311 -27.94 2.23 -8.43
N ALA A 312 -26.88 1.61 -7.92
CA ALA A 312 -25.71 2.29 -7.40
C ALA A 312 -24.44 1.81 -8.08
N SER A 313 -23.50 2.73 -8.22
CA SER A 313 -22.14 2.45 -8.68
C SER A 313 -21.21 2.20 -7.50
N TRP A 314 -20.04 1.61 -7.75
CA TRP A 314 -19.01 1.51 -6.73
C TRP A 314 -18.56 2.90 -6.23
N ASP A 315 -18.59 3.93 -7.08
CA ASP A 315 -18.28 5.30 -6.69
C ASP A 315 -19.23 5.79 -5.58
N ASP A 316 -20.53 5.45 -5.64
CA ASP A 316 -21.49 5.78 -4.60
C ASP A 316 -21.13 5.18 -3.23
N VAL A 317 -20.53 3.99 -3.22
CA VAL A 317 -20.01 3.35 -2.00
C VAL A 317 -18.77 4.08 -1.50
N THR A 318 -17.82 4.43 -2.37
CA THR A 318 -16.59 5.11 -1.96
C THR A 318 -16.86 6.50 -1.37
N ASP A 319 -17.76 7.25 -1.98
CA ASP A 319 -18.21 8.54 -1.48
C ASP A 319 -18.98 8.41 -0.15
N THR A 320 -19.81 7.37 -0.01
CA THR A 320 -20.50 7.10 1.27
C THR A 320 -19.47 6.79 2.36
N ALA A 321 -18.47 5.95 2.06
CA ALA A 321 -17.39 5.64 2.97
C ALA A 321 -16.57 6.89 3.34
N ALA A 322 -16.25 7.75 2.37
CA ALA A 322 -15.57 9.02 2.64
C ALA A 322 -16.41 9.93 3.54
N LYS A 323 -17.73 10.00 3.31
CA LYS A 323 -18.64 10.80 4.12
C LYS A 323 -18.76 10.27 5.55
N VAL A 324 -18.81 8.95 5.75
CA VAL A 324 -19.03 8.34 7.07
C VAL A 324 -17.72 8.19 7.85
N LEU A 325 -16.69 7.63 7.22
CA LEU A 325 -15.44 7.28 7.88
C LEU A 325 -14.48 8.46 8.03
N ILE A 326 -14.54 9.46 7.13
CA ILE A 326 -13.62 10.60 7.14
C ILE A 326 -14.35 11.87 7.59
N ALA A 327 -15.40 12.27 6.89
CA ALA A 327 -16.06 13.55 7.17
C ALA A 327 -16.87 13.55 8.48
N ASN A 328 -17.41 12.41 8.88
CA ASN A 328 -18.22 12.26 10.10
C ASN A 328 -17.55 11.38 11.17
N GLU A 329 -16.23 11.28 11.15
CA GLU A 329 -15.44 10.43 12.06
C GLU A 329 -15.86 10.60 13.53
N LYS A 330 -15.95 11.83 14.04
CA LYS A 330 -16.35 12.09 15.44
C LYS A 330 -17.73 11.57 15.80
N LYS A 331 -18.72 11.79 14.93
CA LYS A 331 -20.09 11.29 15.13
C LYS A 331 -20.16 9.78 15.04
N LEU A 332 -19.32 9.18 14.20
CA LEU A 332 -19.23 7.74 14.07
C LEU A 332 -18.62 7.10 15.32
N ILE A 333 -17.58 7.71 15.89
CA ILE A 333 -16.99 7.28 17.17
C ILE A 333 -18.06 7.29 18.28
N GLU A 334 -18.83 8.37 18.39
CA GLU A 334 -19.95 8.45 19.35
C GLU A 334 -20.99 7.35 19.14
N LEU A 335 -21.35 7.05 17.89
CA LEU A 335 -22.31 5.99 17.56
C LEU A 335 -21.77 4.58 17.81
N LEU A 336 -20.46 4.36 17.65
CA LEU A 336 -19.81 3.08 17.96
C LEU A 336 -19.62 2.86 19.47
N GLN A 337 -19.62 3.94 20.26
CA GLN A 337 -19.52 3.89 21.73
C GLN A 337 -20.89 3.73 22.42
N ARG A 338 -21.97 4.17 21.79
CA ARG A 338 -23.35 3.92 22.27
C ARG A 338 -23.72 2.45 22.00
N LYS A 339 -23.60 1.62 23.04
CA LYS A 339 -24.18 0.27 23.07
C LYS A 339 -25.68 0.31 23.34
#